data_AF-A0A1M6D0E1-F1
#
_entry.id   AF-A0A1M6D0E1-F1
#
_cell.length_a   1.000
_cell.length_b   1.000
_cell.length_c   1.000
_cell.angle_alpha   90.00
_cell.angle_beta   90.00
_cell.angle_gamma   90.00
#
_symmetry.space_group_name_H-M   'P 1'
#
loop_
_entity.id
_entity.type
_entity.pdbx_description
1 polymer ?
#
loop_
_entity_poly.entity_id
_entity_poly.type
_entity_poly.pdbx_seq_one_letter_code
_entity_poly.pdbx_strand_id
1 'polypeptide(L)'
;MTMKTLLHALWDGAVRPCAPARAETFDRLLSHFVPVESVLLTIDETQVQPRALSEDTNLVSGITLGDAIAEELDVDVPYGAVILIRHEAALDDLSHAAGQAVAELAIAMVGRAPMPAARRDAVLMELASLYALKAEGDAARALGLDPVAFCKGMSDLFRAHWSRAGTVRGASPRTDAARGRPSLPATRSRLSLQDISTEIATRYAMANRGTADVDARSRIN
;
A
#
# COMPACT_ATOMS: atom_id res chain seq x y z
N MET A 1 -10.27 -10.54 -5.35
CA MET A 1 -11.48 -11.08 -4.70
C MET A 1 -12.69 -10.22 -5.10
N THR A 2 -13.87 -10.79 -5.26
CA THR A 2 -15.12 -10.02 -5.43
C THR A 2 -15.79 -9.79 -4.07
N MET A 3 -16.69 -8.79 -3.95
CA MET A 3 -17.40 -8.53 -2.68
C MET A 3 -18.27 -9.71 -2.26
N LYS A 4 -18.94 -10.37 -3.21
CA LYS A 4 -19.73 -11.58 -2.94
C LYS A 4 -18.85 -12.72 -2.41
N THR A 5 -17.66 -12.91 -2.98
CA THR A 5 -16.70 -13.91 -2.50
C THR A 5 -16.23 -13.58 -1.08
N LEU A 6 -16.02 -12.30 -0.76
CA LEU A 6 -15.62 -11.87 0.58
C LEU A 6 -16.71 -12.15 1.62
N LEU A 7 -17.96 -11.83 1.31
CA LEU A 7 -19.09 -12.12 2.19
C LEU A 7 -19.20 -13.63 2.49
N HIS A 8 -19.06 -14.47 1.47
CA HIS A 8 -19.04 -15.93 1.66
C HIS A 8 -17.86 -16.36 2.55
N ALA A 9 -16.67 -15.78 2.37
CA ALA A 9 -15.51 -16.11 3.19
C ALA A 9 -15.67 -15.70 4.68
N LEU A 10 -16.42 -14.63 4.96
CA LEU A 10 -16.82 -14.27 6.32
C LEU A 10 -17.74 -15.34 6.91
N TRP A 11 -18.83 -15.69 6.20
CA TRP A 11 -19.80 -16.69 6.66
C TRP A 11 -19.23 -18.10 6.82
N ASP A 12 -18.29 -18.49 5.95
CA ASP A 12 -17.65 -19.81 6.03
C ASP A 12 -16.54 -19.87 7.11
N GLY A 13 -16.30 -18.78 7.85
CA GLY A 13 -15.28 -18.70 8.91
C GLY A 13 -13.84 -18.70 8.41
N ALA A 14 -13.64 -18.41 7.12
CA ALA A 14 -12.34 -18.30 6.47
C ALA A 14 -11.64 -16.97 6.80
N VAL A 15 -12.41 -15.95 7.21
CA VAL A 15 -11.90 -14.69 7.76
C VAL A 15 -12.03 -14.72 9.28
N ARG A 16 -10.99 -14.28 10.01
CA ARG A 16 -10.95 -14.31 11.47
C ARG A 16 -10.31 -13.05 12.05
N PRO A 17 -10.62 -12.68 13.30
CA PRO A 17 -9.88 -11.65 14.00
C PRO A 17 -8.39 -12.04 14.10
N CYS A 18 -7.49 -11.07 13.88
CA CYS A 18 -6.08 -11.30 14.14
C CYS A 18 -5.83 -11.43 15.66
N ALA A 19 -4.76 -12.15 16.05
CA ALA A 19 -4.37 -12.26 17.45
C ALA A 19 -4.14 -10.86 18.08
N PRO A 20 -4.68 -10.57 19.29
CA PRO A 20 -4.71 -9.20 19.84
C PRO A 20 -3.36 -8.49 19.91
N ALA A 21 -2.31 -9.16 20.38
CA ALA A 21 -0.97 -8.58 20.49
C ALA A 21 -0.40 -8.18 19.11
N ARG A 22 -0.73 -8.95 18.07
CA ARG A 22 -0.30 -8.68 16.70
C ARG A 22 -1.09 -7.54 16.10
N ALA A 23 -2.41 -7.54 16.29
CA ALA A 23 -3.29 -6.45 15.86
C ALA A 23 -2.88 -5.11 16.49
N GLU A 24 -2.63 -5.07 17.81
CA GLU A 24 -2.19 -3.85 18.51
C GLU A 24 -0.84 -3.35 17.97
N THR A 25 0.11 -4.26 17.73
CA THR A 25 1.42 -3.88 17.18
C THR A 25 1.27 -3.33 15.76
N PHE A 26 0.47 -3.99 14.93
CA PHE A 26 0.22 -3.54 13.57
C PHE A 26 -0.50 -2.18 13.54
N ASP A 27 -1.50 -1.97 14.40
CA ASP A 27 -2.23 -0.72 14.50
C ASP A 27 -1.32 0.45 14.92
N ARG A 28 -0.43 0.24 15.90
CA ARG A 28 0.60 1.23 16.25
C ARG A 28 1.53 1.56 15.08
N LEU A 29 1.93 0.55 14.30
CA LEU A 29 2.77 0.76 13.13
C LEU A 29 2.00 1.54 12.05
N LEU A 30 0.76 1.17 11.74
CA LEU A 30 -0.02 1.81 10.69
C LEU A 30 -0.40 3.25 11.04
N SER A 31 -0.87 3.47 12.27
CA SER A 31 -1.26 4.79 12.79
C SER A 31 -0.09 5.78 12.83
N HIS A 32 1.15 5.27 12.91
CA HIS A 32 2.33 6.09 12.73
C HIS A 32 2.34 6.77 11.35
N PHE A 33 1.93 6.07 10.27
CA PHE A 33 1.98 6.57 8.90
C PHE A 33 0.70 7.25 8.44
N VAL A 34 -0.45 6.68 8.79
CA VAL A 34 -1.77 7.15 8.32
C VAL A 34 -2.70 7.31 9.54
N PRO A 35 -3.30 8.49 9.77
CA PRO A 35 -4.14 8.73 10.94
C PRO A 35 -5.55 8.16 10.71
N VAL A 36 -5.66 6.83 10.71
CA VAL A 36 -6.91 6.10 10.47
C VAL A 36 -6.97 4.90 11.40
N GLU A 37 -8.14 4.67 11.98
CA GLU A 37 -8.40 3.47 12.77
C GLU A 37 -8.44 2.25 11.85
N SER A 38 -7.90 1.13 12.33
CA SER A 38 -7.78 -0.07 11.52
C SER A 38 -8.28 -1.31 12.24
N VAL A 39 -8.96 -2.19 11.49
CA VAL A 39 -9.34 -3.52 11.95
C VAL A 39 -8.52 -4.52 11.15
N LEU A 40 -7.62 -5.24 11.83
CA LEU A 40 -6.79 -6.28 11.23
C LEU A 40 -7.45 -7.65 11.37
N LEU A 41 -7.81 -8.23 10.24
CA LEU A 41 -8.36 -9.57 10.11
C LEU A 41 -7.38 -10.47 9.34
N THR A 42 -7.48 -11.77 9.59
CA THR A 42 -6.74 -12.79 8.87
C THR A 42 -7.67 -13.54 7.92
N ILE A 43 -7.13 -14.07 6.82
CA ILE A 43 -7.87 -14.90 5.87
C ILE A 43 -7.06 -16.15 5.50
N ASP A 44 -7.76 -17.28 5.38
CA ASP A 44 -7.16 -18.55 4.95
C ASP A 44 -6.31 -18.39 3.67
N GLU A 45 -5.14 -19.04 3.66
CA GLU A 45 -4.15 -19.01 2.56
C GLU A 45 -4.68 -19.50 1.21
N THR A 46 -5.81 -20.20 1.19
CA THR A 46 -6.46 -20.68 -0.04
C THR A 46 -7.31 -19.62 -0.72
N GLN A 47 -7.64 -18.54 -0.01
CA GLN A 47 -8.47 -17.45 -0.51
C GLN A 47 -7.62 -16.38 -1.19
N VAL A 48 -8.25 -15.58 -2.05
CA VAL A 48 -7.57 -14.40 -2.60
C VAL A 48 -7.63 -13.27 -1.59
N GLN A 49 -6.49 -12.85 -1.04
CA GLN A 49 -6.43 -11.69 -0.14
C GLN A 49 -7.05 -10.43 -0.81
N PRO A 50 -8.03 -9.78 -0.19
CA PRO A 50 -8.53 -8.49 -0.67
C PRO A 50 -7.54 -7.37 -0.32
N ARG A 51 -7.63 -6.25 -1.04
CA ARG A 51 -6.89 -5.03 -0.68
C ARG A 51 -7.54 -4.39 0.54
N ALA A 52 -6.89 -3.40 1.16
CA ALA A 52 -7.50 -2.56 2.17
C ALA A 52 -8.87 -2.04 1.70
N LEU A 53 -9.90 -2.26 2.51
CA LEU A 53 -11.27 -1.83 2.26
C LEU A 53 -11.69 -0.82 3.31
N SER A 54 -12.66 0.01 2.98
CA SER A 54 -13.33 0.87 3.96
C SER A 54 -14.44 0.08 4.64
N GLU A 55 -14.73 0.33 5.91
CA GLU A 55 -15.84 -0.34 6.62
C GLU A 55 -17.19 -0.14 5.91
N ASP A 56 -17.40 1.04 5.29
CA ASP A 56 -18.62 1.39 4.54
C ASP A 56 -18.74 0.68 3.17
N THR A 57 -17.82 -0.22 2.84
CA THR A 57 -17.83 -0.94 1.56
C THR A 57 -19.06 -1.84 1.50
N ASN A 58 -20.02 -1.51 0.63
CA ASN A 58 -21.22 -2.34 0.40
C ASN A 58 -20.84 -3.72 -0.14
N LEU A 59 -21.17 -4.77 0.61
CA LEU A 59 -20.99 -6.17 0.20
C LEU A 59 -22.18 -6.65 -0.64
N VAL A 60 -23.39 -6.31 -0.18
CA VAL A 60 -24.67 -6.48 -0.86
C VAL A 60 -25.55 -5.27 -0.53
N SER A 61 -26.72 -5.15 -1.17
CA SER A 61 -27.62 -4.01 -0.96
C SER A 61 -28.01 -3.88 0.51
N GLY A 62 -27.55 -2.80 1.16
CA GLY A 62 -27.91 -2.47 2.53
C GLY A 62 -27.06 -3.15 3.61
N ILE A 63 -26.00 -3.89 3.24
CA ILE A 63 -25.07 -4.50 4.20
C ILE A 63 -23.66 -4.01 3.88
N THR A 64 -23.07 -3.27 4.83
CA THR A 64 -21.69 -2.81 4.75
C THR A 64 -20.72 -3.89 5.23
N LEU A 65 -19.44 -3.71 4.92
CA LEU A 65 -18.39 -4.61 5.39
C LEU A 65 -18.22 -4.51 6.91
N GLY A 66 -18.33 -3.30 7.47
CA GLY A 66 -18.29 -3.08 8.91
C GLY A 66 -19.39 -3.84 9.64
N ASP A 67 -20.63 -3.72 9.16
CA ASP A 67 -21.78 -4.44 9.75
C ASP A 67 -21.57 -5.96 9.71
N ALA A 68 -21.17 -6.50 8.55
CA ALA A 68 -20.93 -7.93 8.39
C ALA A 68 -19.80 -8.44 9.28
N ILE A 69 -18.74 -7.66 9.48
CA ILE A 69 -17.64 -8.04 10.39
C ILE A 69 -18.12 -8.01 11.85
N ALA A 70 -18.84 -6.96 12.24
CA ALA A 70 -19.33 -6.81 13.59
C ALA A 70 -20.30 -7.94 13.98
N GLU A 71 -21.20 -8.30 13.07
CA GLU A 71 -22.19 -9.36 13.27
C GLU A 71 -21.55 -10.76 13.27
N GLU A 72 -20.69 -11.06 12.29
CA GLU A 72 -20.19 -12.43 12.09
C GLU A 72 -18.98 -12.78 12.98
N LEU A 73 -18.17 -11.78 13.35
CA LEU A 73 -16.91 -12.00 14.07
C LEU A 73 -16.94 -11.51 15.53
N ASP A 74 -18.02 -10.88 15.98
CA ASP A 74 -18.15 -10.24 17.31
C ASP A 74 -17.00 -9.25 17.58
N VAL A 75 -16.67 -8.45 16.56
CA VAL A 75 -15.60 -7.44 16.60
C VAL A 75 -16.21 -6.05 16.53
N ASP A 76 -15.78 -5.15 17.42
CA ASP A 76 -16.14 -3.73 17.31
C ASP A 76 -15.42 -3.10 16.09
N VAL A 77 -16.20 -2.54 15.16
CA VAL A 77 -15.67 -1.89 13.95
C VAL A 77 -15.95 -0.40 14.05
N PRO A 78 -14.92 0.44 14.29
CA PRO A 78 -15.11 1.88 14.37
C PRO A 78 -15.60 2.48 13.05
N TYR A 79 -16.43 3.52 13.16
CA TYR A 79 -16.92 4.24 11.99
C TYR A 79 -15.77 4.90 11.21
N GLY A 80 -15.74 4.70 9.90
CA GLY A 80 -14.67 5.20 9.04
C GLY A 80 -13.35 4.41 9.14
N ALA A 81 -13.33 3.27 9.82
CA ALA A 81 -12.17 2.41 9.91
C ALA A 81 -11.78 1.81 8.54
N VAL A 82 -10.49 1.49 8.41
CA VAL A 82 -9.97 0.68 7.32
C VAL A 82 -9.92 -0.78 7.76
N ILE A 83 -10.52 -1.64 6.96
CA ILE A 83 -10.44 -3.09 7.14
C ILE A 83 -9.24 -3.63 6.36
N LEU A 84 -8.32 -4.24 7.08
CA LEU A 84 -7.14 -4.90 6.54
C LEU A 84 -7.27 -6.39 6.72
N ILE A 85 -7.47 -7.10 5.62
CA ILE A 85 -7.54 -8.57 5.63
C ILE A 85 -6.24 -9.10 5.04
N ARG A 86 -5.54 -9.94 5.78
CA ARG A 86 -4.21 -10.46 5.42
C ARG A 86 -4.13 -11.97 5.58
N HIS A 87 -3.33 -12.62 4.76
CA HIS A 87 -2.90 -13.98 5.05
C HIS A 87 -2.09 -14.01 6.34
N GLU A 88 -2.22 -15.09 7.11
CA GLU A 88 -1.52 -15.24 8.40
C GLU A 88 0.00 -15.16 8.18
N ALA A 89 0.51 -15.85 7.15
CA ALA A 89 1.94 -15.84 6.82
C ALA A 89 2.45 -14.45 6.39
N ALA A 90 1.59 -13.58 5.87
CA ALA A 90 1.98 -12.21 5.52
C ALA A 90 2.26 -11.36 6.77
N LEU A 91 1.75 -11.78 7.94
CA LEU A 91 1.91 -11.06 9.20
C LEU A 91 3.11 -11.52 10.02
N ASP A 92 3.89 -12.50 9.53
CA ASP A 92 5.17 -12.87 10.13
C ASP A 92 6.21 -11.75 10.00
N ASP A 93 6.08 -10.91 8.96
CA ASP A 93 6.83 -9.67 8.78
C ASP A 93 5.86 -8.47 8.80
N LEU A 94 5.57 -7.98 10.01
CA LEU A 94 4.66 -6.85 10.21
C LEU A 94 5.13 -5.57 9.53
N SER A 95 6.45 -5.37 9.40
CA SER A 95 7.00 -4.18 8.74
C SER A 95 6.67 -4.22 7.25
N HIS A 96 6.88 -5.36 6.60
CA HIS A 96 6.48 -5.58 5.21
C HIS A 96 4.98 -5.41 5.01
N ALA A 97 4.16 -6.04 5.86
CA ALA A 97 2.70 -5.94 5.79
C ALA A 97 2.19 -4.50 5.99
N ALA A 98 2.82 -3.73 6.90
CA ALA A 98 2.51 -2.31 7.11
C ALA A 98 2.84 -1.48 5.87
N GLY A 99 4.00 -1.74 5.24
CA GLY A 99 4.39 -1.10 3.97
C GLY A 99 3.38 -1.36 2.86
N GLN A 100 2.89 -2.60 2.75
CA GLN A 100 1.81 -2.94 1.82
C GLN A 100 0.53 -2.18 2.15
N ALA A 101 0.08 -2.17 3.41
CA ALA A 101 -1.14 -1.46 3.82
C ALA A 101 -1.08 0.03 3.49
N VAL A 102 0.03 0.71 3.80
CA VAL A 102 0.24 2.12 3.47
C VAL A 102 0.15 2.36 1.95
N ALA A 103 0.76 1.49 1.14
CA ALA A 103 0.66 1.58 -0.31
C ALA A 103 -0.77 1.39 -0.83
N GLU A 104 -1.53 0.43 -0.28
CA GLU A 104 -2.93 0.21 -0.65
C GLU A 104 -3.79 1.43 -0.36
N LEU A 105 -3.61 2.03 0.81
CA LEU A 105 -4.30 3.25 1.22
C LEU A 105 -3.93 4.43 0.32
N ALA A 106 -2.63 4.64 0.05
CA ALA A 106 -2.19 5.70 -0.85
C ALA A 106 -2.79 5.54 -2.26
N ILE A 107 -2.80 4.32 -2.81
CA ILE A 107 -3.41 4.02 -4.11
C ILE A 107 -4.92 4.29 -4.10
N ALA A 108 -5.62 3.87 -3.04
CA ALA A 108 -7.05 4.07 -2.91
C ALA A 108 -7.40 5.57 -2.82
N MET A 109 -6.69 6.33 -1.98
CA MET A 109 -6.88 7.77 -1.81
C MET A 109 -6.64 8.53 -3.12
N VAL A 110 -5.48 8.32 -3.76
CA VAL A 110 -5.15 9.00 -5.02
C VAL A 110 -6.05 8.55 -6.17
N GLY A 111 -6.51 7.28 -6.15
CA GLY A 111 -7.43 6.74 -7.13
C GLY A 111 -8.81 7.42 -7.14
N ARG A 112 -9.27 7.91 -5.98
CA ARG A 112 -10.55 8.61 -5.81
C ARG A 112 -10.48 10.11 -6.07
N ALA A 113 -9.28 10.70 -6.02
CA ALA A 113 -9.11 12.13 -6.20
C ALA A 113 -9.44 12.56 -7.65
N PRO A 114 -10.15 13.68 -7.85
CA PRO A 114 -10.48 14.20 -9.18
C PRO A 114 -9.24 14.86 -9.82
N MET A 115 -8.28 14.04 -10.24
CA MET A 115 -7.03 14.52 -10.83
C MET A 115 -6.61 13.71 -12.07
N PRO A 116 -5.89 14.33 -13.02
CA PRO A 116 -5.40 13.64 -14.21
C PRO A 116 -4.50 12.45 -13.86
N ALA A 117 -4.52 11.39 -14.68
CA ALA A 117 -3.71 10.19 -14.46
C ALA A 117 -2.20 10.49 -14.31
N ALA A 118 -1.65 11.36 -15.15
CA ALA A 118 -0.24 11.76 -15.05
C ALA A 118 0.11 12.46 -13.71
N ARG A 119 -0.87 13.16 -13.10
CA ARG A 119 -0.69 13.76 -11.78
C ARG A 119 -0.77 12.72 -10.66
N ARG A 120 -1.62 11.70 -10.81
CA ARG A 120 -1.73 10.59 -9.84
C ARG A 120 -0.41 9.86 -9.64
N ASP A 121 0.28 9.51 -10.72
CA ASP A 121 1.56 8.80 -10.64
C ASP A 121 2.63 9.63 -9.91
N ALA A 122 2.70 10.93 -10.20
CA ALA A 122 3.61 11.84 -9.51
C ALA A 122 3.31 11.93 -8.01
N VAL A 123 2.03 12.08 -7.63
CA VAL A 123 1.62 12.13 -6.22
C VAL A 123 1.92 10.83 -5.50
N LEU A 124 1.68 9.67 -6.12
CA LEU A 124 2.03 8.37 -5.52
C LEU A 124 3.54 8.23 -5.30
N MET A 125 4.36 8.74 -6.22
CA MET A 125 5.82 8.72 -6.06
C MET A 125 6.30 9.64 -4.92
N GLU A 126 5.69 10.83 -4.81
CA GLU A 126 5.96 11.76 -3.72
C GLU A 126 5.58 11.14 -2.36
N LEU A 127 4.40 10.54 -2.26
CA LEU A 127 3.95 9.83 -1.06
C LEU A 127 4.87 8.66 -0.70
N ALA A 128 5.29 7.85 -1.68
CA ALA A 128 6.23 6.75 -1.44
C ALA A 128 7.54 7.25 -0.83
N SER A 129 8.07 8.36 -1.34
CA SER A 129 9.31 8.98 -0.83
C SER A 129 9.14 9.51 0.60
N LEU A 130 8.00 10.15 0.89
CA LEU A 130 7.70 10.67 2.23
C LEU A 130 7.53 9.55 3.26
N TYR A 131 6.85 8.46 2.90
CA TYR A 131 6.69 7.32 3.80
C TYR A 131 8.01 6.56 4.01
N ALA A 132 8.85 6.43 2.97
CA ALA A 132 10.18 5.86 3.13
C ALA A 132 11.04 6.69 4.11
N LEU A 133 11.06 8.02 3.94
CA LEU A 133 11.77 8.91 4.86
C LEU A 133 11.23 8.80 6.29
N LYS A 134 9.90 8.73 6.43
CA LYS A 134 9.26 8.58 7.74
C LYS A 134 9.58 7.25 8.42
N ALA A 135 9.65 6.16 7.65
CA ALA A 135 10.01 4.84 8.16
C ALA A 135 11.44 4.77 8.71
N GLU A 136 12.34 5.62 8.23
CA GLU A 136 13.72 5.72 8.75
C GLU A 136 13.82 6.53 10.05
N GLY A 137 12.76 7.23 10.45
CA GLY A 137 12.75 8.03 11.67
C GLY A 137 12.85 7.18 12.94
N ASP A 138 13.48 7.73 13.98
CA ASP A 138 13.67 7.03 15.26
C ASP A 138 12.35 6.62 15.91
N ALA A 139 11.29 7.41 15.70
CA ALA A 139 9.95 7.09 16.16
C ALA A 139 9.41 5.79 15.53
N ALA A 140 9.67 5.54 14.25
CA ALA A 140 9.27 4.30 13.58
C ALA A 140 10.09 3.11 14.08
N ARG A 141 11.40 3.28 14.28
CA ARG A 141 12.28 2.24 14.85
C ARG A 141 11.91 1.88 16.28
N ALA A 142 11.51 2.87 17.09
CA ALA A 142 11.07 2.66 18.46
C ALA A 142 9.79 1.80 18.55
N LEU A 143 8.99 1.75 17.48
CA LEU A 143 7.83 0.87 17.34
C LEU A 143 8.20 -0.54 16.83
N GLY A 144 9.48 -0.82 16.59
CA GLY A 144 9.97 -2.10 16.07
C GLY A 144 9.87 -2.24 14.55
N LEU A 145 9.68 -1.13 13.82
CA LEU A 145 9.65 -1.16 12.35
C LEU A 145 11.05 -1.43 11.77
N ASP A 146 11.15 -2.39 10.86
CA ASP A 146 12.27 -2.51 9.92
C ASP A 146 11.99 -1.64 8.67
N PRO A 147 12.75 -0.54 8.46
CA PRO A 147 12.55 0.34 7.31
C PRO A 147 12.75 -0.37 5.97
N VAL A 148 13.62 -1.39 5.90
CA VAL A 148 13.92 -2.11 4.64
C VAL A 148 12.74 -2.99 4.26
N ALA A 149 12.25 -3.82 5.19
CA ALA A 149 11.06 -4.64 4.99
C ALA A 149 9.84 -3.79 4.62
N PHE A 150 9.63 -2.68 5.33
CA PHE A 150 8.56 -1.72 5.05
C PHE A 150 8.64 -1.15 3.63
N CYS A 151 9.79 -0.60 3.24
CA CYS A 151 9.98 -0.03 1.91
C CYS A 151 9.81 -1.08 0.81
N LYS A 152 10.22 -2.32 1.07
CA LYS A 152 10.00 -3.44 0.16
C LYS A 152 8.51 -3.73 -0.04
N GLY A 153 7.74 -3.85 1.04
CA GLY A 153 6.29 -4.11 0.97
C GLY A 153 5.53 -3.02 0.22
N MET A 154 5.87 -1.76 0.49
CA MET A 154 5.32 -0.62 -0.22
C MET A 154 5.65 -0.65 -1.72
N SER A 155 6.92 -0.91 -2.06
CA SER A 155 7.40 -0.94 -3.45
C SER A 155 6.79 -2.08 -4.27
N ASP A 156 6.60 -3.26 -3.66
CA ASP A 156 6.01 -4.43 -4.32
C ASP A 156 4.58 -4.11 -4.80
N LEU A 157 3.77 -3.39 -4.00
CA LEU A 157 2.42 -3.01 -4.40
C LEU A 157 2.36 -1.86 -5.40
N PHE A 158 3.20 -0.83 -5.29
CA PHE A 158 3.26 0.21 -6.33
C PHE A 158 3.67 -0.38 -7.68
N ARG A 159 4.63 -1.31 -7.70
CA ARG A 159 5.02 -2.04 -8.91
C ARG A 159 3.85 -2.80 -9.52
N ALA A 160 3.11 -3.55 -8.70
CA ALA A 160 1.92 -4.27 -9.16
C ALA A 160 0.84 -3.33 -9.71
N HIS A 161 0.65 -2.17 -9.08
CA HIS A 161 -0.29 -1.15 -9.53
C HIS A 161 0.05 -0.60 -10.92
N TRP A 162 1.29 -0.15 -11.13
CA TRP A 162 1.71 0.39 -12.43
C TRP A 162 1.74 -0.66 -13.54
N SER A 163 2.10 -1.90 -13.22
CA SER A 163 2.08 -3.00 -14.19
C SER A 163 0.67 -3.24 -14.73
N ARG A 164 -0.35 -3.20 -13.86
CA ARG A 164 -1.76 -3.30 -14.26
C ARG A 164 -2.22 -2.10 -15.09
N ALA A 165 -1.83 -0.88 -14.71
CA ALA A 165 -2.18 0.33 -15.45
C ALA A 165 -1.62 0.33 -16.89
N GLY A 166 -0.40 -0.19 -17.08
CA GLY A 166 0.21 -0.34 -18.41
C GLY A 166 -0.48 -1.37 -19.31
N THR A 167 -1.08 -2.41 -18.72
CA THR A 167 -1.73 -3.50 -19.46
C THR A 167 -3.06 -3.06 -20.10
N VAL A 168 -3.79 -2.13 -19.45
CA VAL A 168 -5.08 -1.60 -19.95
C VAL A 168 -4.91 -0.70 -21.19
N ARG A 169 -3.71 -0.15 -21.45
CA ARG A 169 -3.44 0.71 -22.62
C ARG A 169 -2.93 -0.02 -23.87
N GLY A 170 -2.79 -1.35 -23.82
CA GLY A 170 -2.24 -2.15 -24.93
C GLY A 170 -3.27 -2.82 -25.86
N ALA A 171 -4.57 -2.76 -25.56
CA ALA A 171 -5.59 -3.48 -26.33
C ALA A 171 -6.43 -2.56 -27.21
N SER A 172 -5.92 -2.21 -28.40
CA SER A 172 -6.69 -2.13 -29.66
C SER A 172 -5.76 -1.77 -30.83
N PRO A 173 -5.52 -2.65 -31.82
CA PRO A 173 -5.00 -2.23 -33.11
C PRO A 173 -6.19 -1.72 -33.95
N ARG A 174 -6.47 -0.42 -33.87
CA ARG A 174 -7.30 0.23 -34.89
C ARG A 174 -6.39 1.10 -35.74
N THR A 175 -6.03 0.55 -36.89
CA THR A 175 -5.61 1.29 -38.07
C THR A 175 -6.65 2.37 -38.37
N ASP A 176 -6.25 3.63 -38.27
CA ASP A 176 -6.75 4.63 -39.20
C ASP A 176 -5.67 5.70 -39.41
N ALA A 177 -5.32 5.83 -40.69
CA ALA A 177 -4.36 6.78 -41.19
C ALA A 177 -5.02 8.16 -41.40
N ALA A 178 -4.17 9.19 -41.40
CA ALA A 178 -4.36 10.51 -41.99
C ALA A 178 -5.26 11.54 -41.24
N ARG A 179 -4.59 12.44 -40.49
CA ARG A 179 -4.39 13.86 -40.89
C ARG A 179 -3.58 14.62 -39.84
N GLY A 180 -2.59 15.38 -40.31
CA GLY A 180 -1.50 15.91 -39.49
C GLY A 180 -1.81 17.15 -38.65
N ARG A 181 -1.06 17.29 -37.54
CA ARG A 181 -0.52 18.54 -36.96
C ARG A 181 0.34 18.22 -35.71
N PRO A 182 1.14 19.19 -35.23
CA PRO A 182 2.59 19.12 -35.15
C PRO A 182 3.14 18.25 -34.01
N SER A 183 4.33 17.71 -34.25
CA SER A 183 5.18 16.97 -33.32
C SER A 183 5.61 17.84 -32.13
N LEU A 184 5.12 17.52 -30.94
CA LEU A 184 5.75 17.90 -29.67
C LEU A 184 6.91 16.93 -29.39
N PRO A 185 8.02 17.40 -28.77
CA PRO A 185 9.25 16.62 -28.67
C PRO A 185 9.06 15.35 -27.84
N ALA A 186 9.44 14.24 -28.45
CA ALA A 186 9.44 12.89 -27.91
C ALA A 186 10.56 12.68 -26.87
N THR A 187 10.59 13.52 -25.82
CA THR A 187 11.62 13.44 -24.77
C THR A 187 11.02 13.56 -23.37
N ARG A 188 10.15 12.61 -23.03
CA ARG A 188 10.10 12.06 -21.67
C ARG A 188 9.98 10.56 -21.81
N SER A 189 11.12 9.98 -22.12
CA SER A 189 11.37 8.56 -22.11
C SER A 189 10.80 7.95 -20.83
N ARG A 190 10.06 6.85 -21.00
CA ARG A 190 9.72 5.88 -19.95
C ARG A 190 10.92 5.78 -19.01
N LEU A 191 10.80 6.28 -17.78
CA LEU A 191 11.65 5.79 -16.71
C LEU A 191 11.35 4.30 -16.61
N SER A 192 12.37 3.48 -16.84
CA SER A 192 12.28 2.05 -16.64
C SER A 192 11.86 1.79 -15.19
N LEU A 193 11.12 0.73 -14.94
CA LEU A 193 10.80 0.29 -13.57
C LEU A 193 12.07 0.01 -12.75
N GLN A 194 13.20 -0.26 -13.41
CA GLN A 194 14.53 -0.31 -12.78
C GLN A 194 15.04 1.07 -12.39
N ASP A 195 14.76 2.12 -13.15
CA ASP A 195 15.17 3.49 -12.84
C ASP A 195 14.43 4.01 -11.60
N ILE A 196 13.17 3.62 -11.38
CA ILE A 196 12.39 4.00 -10.19
C ILE A 196 12.92 3.29 -8.94
N SER A 197 13.13 1.97 -9.02
CA SER A 197 13.73 1.21 -7.92
C SER A 197 15.15 1.71 -7.62
N THR A 198 15.90 2.11 -8.66
CA THR A 198 17.24 2.66 -8.55
C THR A 198 17.23 4.09 -8.04
N GLU A 199 16.26 4.94 -8.41
CA GLU A 199 16.13 6.31 -7.91
C GLU A 199 15.76 6.30 -6.43
N ILE A 200 14.80 5.45 -6.01
CA ILE A 200 14.45 5.26 -4.60
C ILE A 200 15.66 4.68 -3.85
N ALA A 201 16.32 3.64 -4.37
CA ALA A 201 17.51 3.04 -3.76
C ALA A 201 18.74 3.98 -3.78
N THR A 202 18.86 4.88 -4.76
CA THR A 202 19.97 5.83 -4.89
C THR A 202 19.76 7.01 -3.96
N ARG A 203 18.53 7.55 -3.86
CA ARG A 203 18.20 8.55 -2.86
C ARG A 203 18.35 7.97 -1.44
N TYR A 204 18.00 6.71 -1.25
CA TYR A 204 18.28 5.92 -0.04
C TYR A 204 19.80 5.76 0.25
N ALA A 205 20.61 5.41 -0.75
CA ALA A 205 22.06 5.24 -0.61
C ALA A 205 22.83 6.57 -0.49
N MET A 206 22.26 7.68 -0.98
CA MET A 206 22.80 9.03 -0.82
C MET A 206 22.47 9.62 0.55
N ALA A 207 21.26 9.40 1.07
CA ALA A 207 20.86 9.79 2.43
C ALA A 207 21.71 9.07 3.50
N ASN A 208 22.00 7.79 3.31
CA ASN A 208 22.81 6.99 4.25
C ASN A 208 24.34 7.17 4.12
N ARG A 209 24.83 7.86 3.08
CA ARG A 209 26.26 8.24 2.99
C ARG A 209 26.60 9.47 3.83
N GLY A 210 25.62 10.31 4.17
CA GLY A 210 25.81 11.47 5.04
C GLY A 210 25.94 11.11 6.53
N THR A 211 25.37 9.99 6.95
CA THR A 211 25.39 9.55 8.37
C THR A 211 26.66 8.76 8.72
N ALA A 212 27.22 7.99 7.79
CA ALA A 212 28.47 7.25 8.01
C ALA A 212 29.73 8.15 8.11
N ASP A 213 29.77 9.29 7.41
CA ASP A 213 30.92 10.23 7.46
C ASP A 213 30.89 11.14 8.71
N VAL A 214 29.70 11.36 9.29
CA VAL A 214 29.55 12.10 10.57
C VAL A 214 29.97 11.23 11.75
N ASP A 215 29.67 9.93 11.72
CA ASP A 215 30.05 8.99 12.79
C ASP A 215 31.55 8.60 12.76
N ALA A 216 32.20 8.68 11.59
CA ALA A 216 33.65 8.50 11.48
C ALA A 216 34.44 9.70 12.01
N ARG A 217 33.87 10.91 11.95
CA ARG A 217 34.50 12.14 12.47
C ARG A 217 34.25 12.40 13.96
N SER A 218 33.22 11.80 14.55
CA SER A 218 32.96 11.91 16.01
C SER A 218 33.84 10.98 16.86
N ARG A 219 34.51 9.99 16.25
CA ARG A 219 35.41 9.04 16.94
C ARG A 219 36.90 9.42 16.91
N ILE A 220 37.25 10.57 16.34
CA ILE A 220 38.65 11.06 16.22
C ILE A 220 38.89 12.31 17.10
N ASN A 221 37.91 12.77 17.86
CA ASN A 221 38.06 13.85 18.85
C ASN A 221 37.80 13.36 20.28
#